data_AF-A0AA41S141-F1
#
_entry.id   AF-A0AA41S141-F1
#
_cell.length_a   1.000
_cell.length_b   1.000
_cell.length_c   1.000
_cell.angle_alpha   90.00
_cell.angle_beta   90.00
_cell.angle_gamma   90.00
#
_symmetry.space_group_name_H-M   'P 1'
#
loop_
_entity.id
_entity.type
_entity.pdbx_description
1 polymer ?
#
loop_
_entity_poly.entity_id
_entity_poly.type
_entity_poly.pdbx_seq_one_letter_code
_entity_poly.pdbx_strand_id
1 'polypeptide(L)'
;MLRCIFNHVDSHLFYVSFLLLISLNASEAVTSSSSSSSSSPSTVKYLPGFSGPLPFHLETGYISVSNNSVSNSNDGDEDVELFYYFVKSERKPEEDPIVFWFTGGPVCSSLSGLLFEIGPLNIDEDGYVGGLPNLVLNKYSWTK
;
A
#
# COMPACT_ATOMS: atom_id res chain seq x y z
N MET A 1 -3.56 -3.37 7.97
CA MET A 1 -3.23 -4.28 6.85
C MET A 1 -3.86 -5.67 7.01
N LEU A 2 -3.54 -6.48 8.04
CA LEU A 2 -4.15 -7.82 8.22
C LEU A 2 -5.69 -7.82 8.31
N ARG A 3 -6.28 -6.77 8.91
CA ARG A 3 -7.75 -6.60 9.00
C ARG A 3 -8.46 -6.52 7.64
N CYS A 4 -7.76 -6.15 6.56
CA CYS A 4 -8.34 -6.09 5.21
C CYS A 4 -8.23 -7.44 4.48
N ILE A 5 -7.23 -8.26 4.82
CA ILE A 5 -6.97 -9.55 4.17
C ILE A 5 -7.91 -10.64 4.70
N PHE A 6 -8.27 -10.60 6.00
CA PHE A 6 -9.05 -11.65 6.69
C PHE A 6 -10.57 -11.41 6.73
N ASN A 7 -11.13 -10.51 5.92
CA ASN A 7 -12.55 -10.16 5.99
C ASN A 7 -13.51 -11.20 5.37
N HIS A 8 -13.19 -12.50 5.44
CA HIS A 8 -14.18 -13.54 5.15
C HIS A 8 -14.82 -14.17 6.41
N VAL A 9 -14.39 -13.88 7.64
CA VAL A 9 -15.11 -14.44 8.82
C VAL A 9 -15.06 -13.52 10.06
N ASP A 10 -16.25 -13.16 10.56
CA ASP A 10 -16.59 -12.53 11.85
C ASP A 10 -16.26 -11.04 12.09
N SER A 11 -17.00 -10.18 11.40
CA SER A 11 -16.99 -8.71 11.49
C SER A 11 -17.65 -8.10 12.74
N HIS A 12 -18.49 -8.84 13.47
CA HIS A 12 -19.29 -8.28 14.58
C HIS A 12 -18.53 -8.17 15.92
N LEU A 13 -17.69 -9.14 16.29
CA LEU A 13 -16.97 -9.10 17.58
C LEU A 13 -15.83 -8.08 17.60
N PHE A 14 -15.20 -7.84 16.45
CA PHE A 14 -14.07 -6.91 16.34
C PHE A 14 -14.46 -5.44 16.46
N TYR A 15 -15.68 -5.08 16.04
CA TYR A 15 -16.17 -3.69 16.11
C TYR A 15 -16.42 -3.25 17.55
N VAL A 16 -16.97 -4.14 18.38
CA VAL A 16 -17.29 -3.86 19.79
C VAL A 16 -16.01 -3.73 20.63
N SER A 17 -15.00 -4.56 20.38
CA SER A 17 -13.70 -4.48 21.06
C SER A 17 -12.93 -3.20 20.70
N PHE A 18 -13.00 -2.78 19.43
CA PHE A 18 -12.32 -1.57 18.95
C PHE A 18 -12.93 -0.27 19.51
N LEU A 19 -14.26 -0.20 19.66
CA LEU A 19 -14.93 0.95 20.26
C LEU A 19 -14.62 1.11 21.77
N LEU A 20 -14.39 0.01 22.48
CA LEU A 20 -14.07 0.03 23.92
C LEU A 20 -12.64 0.53 24.21
N LEU A 21 -11.71 0.31 23.26
CA LEU A 21 -10.31 0.74 23.39
C LEU A 21 -10.12 2.24 23.15
N ILE A 22 -10.99 2.88 22.36
CA ILE A 22 -10.92 4.31 22.07
C ILE A 22 -11.34 5.16 23.29
N SER A 23 -12.19 4.64 24.18
CA SER A 23 -12.60 5.35 25.40
C SER A 23 -11.53 5.42 26.50
N LEU A 24 -10.40 4.72 26.40
CA LEU A 24 -9.42 4.62 27.49
C LEU A 24 -8.12 5.40 27.31
N ASN A 25 -7.86 6.00 26.15
CA ASN A 25 -6.61 6.74 25.90
C ASN A 25 -6.90 8.15 25.37
N ALA A 26 -7.28 9.06 26.28
CA ALA A 26 -7.30 10.49 26.02
C ALA A 26 -6.23 11.16 26.88
N SER A 27 -4.96 11.05 26.48
CA SER A 27 -3.87 11.99 26.77
C SER A 27 -2.56 11.42 26.24
N GLU A 28 -2.08 11.95 25.11
CA GLU A 28 -0.72 12.46 24.93
C GLU A 28 -0.63 13.03 23.50
N ALA A 29 -0.40 14.33 23.43
CA ALA A 29 -0.19 15.05 22.18
C ALA A 29 1.16 14.61 21.61
N VAL A 30 1.12 13.88 20.49
CA VAL A 30 2.33 13.53 19.73
C VAL A 30 2.73 14.76 18.93
N THR A 31 3.79 15.43 19.37
CA THR A 31 4.50 16.42 18.55
C THR A 31 5.19 15.70 17.40
N SER A 32 4.55 15.65 16.23
CA SER A 32 5.15 15.15 14.99
C SER A 32 6.05 16.23 14.39
N SER A 33 7.37 16.00 14.47
CA SER A 33 8.33 16.77 13.67
C SER A 33 8.19 16.39 12.20
N SER A 34 7.66 17.30 11.38
CA SER A 34 7.57 17.16 9.93
C SER A 34 8.96 17.28 9.29
N SER A 35 9.56 16.14 8.95
CA SER A 35 10.70 16.11 8.02
C SER A 35 10.16 15.94 6.61
N SER A 36 10.16 17.00 5.80
CA SER A 36 9.87 16.91 4.36
C SER A 36 11.03 16.24 3.64
N SER A 37 11.04 14.91 3.63
CA SER A 37 11.93 14.15 2.76
C SER A 37 11.32 14.11 1.37
N SER A 38 11.71 15.04 0.50
CA SER A 38 11.54 14.88 -0.95
C SER A 38 12.34 13.66 -1.41
N SER A 39 11.75 12.47 -1.27
CA SER A 39 12.35 11.21 -1.65
C SER A 39 12.10 10.99 -3.14
N SER A 40 13.17 11.06 -3.94
CA SER A 40 13.09 10.66 -5.34
C SER A 40 12.56 9.22 -5.44
N PRO A 41 11.76 8.91 -6.48
CA PRO A 41 11.32 7.55 -6.74
C PRO A 41 12.49 6.55 -6.73
N SER A 42 12.28 5.40 -6.11
CA SER A 42 13.28 4.35 -5.97
C SER A 42 12.87 3.11 -6.75
N THR A 43 13.71 2.70 -7.70
CA THR A 43 13.54 1.43 -8.43
C THR A 43 13.92 0.26 -7.52
N VAL A 44 12.97 -0.63 -7.30
CA VAL A 44 13.13 -1.84 -6.51
C VAL A 44 13.60 -2.97 -7.42
N LYS A 45 14.78 -3.53 -7.14
CA LYS A 45 15.34 -4.67 -7.88
C LYS A 45 15.20 -6.01 -7.16
N TYR A 46 15.05 -5.98 -5.84
CA TYR A 46 14.99 -7.17 -4.99
C TYR A 46 13.92 -6.96 -3.92
N LEU A 47 13.13 -7.99 -3.66
CA LEU A 47 12.17 -8.02 -2.56
C LEU A 47 12.46 -9.21 -1.64
N PRO A 48 12.39 -9.02 -0.31
CA PRO A 48 12.38 -10.15 0.62
C PRO A 48 11.28 -11.14 0.24
N GLY A 49 11.61 -12.43 0.22
CA GLY A 49 10.67 -13.48 -0.15
C GLY A 49 10.65 -13.80 -1.65
N PHE A 50 11.23 -12.97 -2.52
CA PHE A 50 11.39 -13.29 -3.94
C PHE A 50 12.79 -13.81 -4.23
N SER A 51 12.90 -14.91 -4.98
CA SER A 51 14.20 -15.51 -5.31
C SER A 51 14.85 -14.78 -6.50
N GLY A 52 15.89 -13.99 -6.21
CA GLY A 52 16.67 -13.28 -7.23
C GLY A 52 16.14 -11.88 -7.55
N PRO A 53 16.62 -11.24 -8.64
CA PRO A 53 16.13 -9.95 -9.06
C PRO A 53 14.71 -10.05 -9.62
N LEU A 54 13.91 -8.99 -9.44
CA LEU A 54 12.57 -8.90 -10.03
C LEU A 54 12.68 -8.92 -11.57
N PRO A 55 11.89 -9.75 -12.26
CA PRO A 55 11.89 -9.82 -13.72
C PRO A 55 11.06 -8.69 -14.38
N PHE A 56 10.50 -7.79 -13.59
CA PHE A 56 9.71 -6.63 -14.02
C PHE A 56 10.21 -5.36 -13.33
N HIS A 57 9.88 -4.21 -13.89
CA HIS A 57 10.25 -2.92 -13.30
C HIS A 57 9.24 -2.54 -12.22
N LEU A 58 9.70 -2.44 -10.98
CA LEU A 58 8.95 -1.90 -9.86
C LEU A 58 9.62 -0.62 -9.38
N GLU A 59 8.83 0.44 -9.24
CA GLU A 59 9.22 1.70 -8.65
C GLU A 59 8.31 2.01 -7.47
N THR A 60 8.87 2.64 -6.44
CA THR A 60 8.12 3.11 -5.27
C THR A 60 8.53 4.52 -4.92
N GLY A 61 7.62 5.28 -4.32
CA GLY A 61 7.90 6.65 -3.91
C GLY A 61 6.74 7.28 -3.16
N TYR A 62 6.88 8.56 -2.88
CA TYR A 62 5.86 9.39 -2.24
C TYR A 62 5.48 10.54 -3.19
N ILE A 63 4.19 10.87 -3.22
CA ILE A 63 3.66 12.03 -3.94
C ILE A 63 2.98 12.92 -2.91
N SER A 64 3.47 14.14 -2.74
CA SER A 64 2.85 15.14 -1.86
C SER A 64 1.61 15.73 -2.54
N VAL A 65 0.51 15.77 -1.80
CA VAL A 65 -0.79 16.31 -2.20
C VAL A 65 -1.06 17.52 -1.32
N SER A 66 -0.86 18.71 -1.89
CA SER A 66 -1.19 19.98 -1.24
C SER A 66 -2.67 20.29 -1.42
N ASN A 67 -3.32 20.77 -0.36
CA ASN A 67 -4.72 21.22 -0.33
C ASN A 67 -4.85 22.72 -0.70
N ASN A 68 -4.09 23.20 -1.68
CA ASN A 68 -4.04 24.62 -2.08
C ASN A 68 -5.34 25.17 -2.74
N SER A 69 -6.47 24.48 -2.59
CA SER A 69 -7.79 24.85 -3.11
C SER A 69 -8.78 25.37 -2.04
N VAL A 70 -8.40 25.44 -0.76
CA VAL A 70 -9.22 26.10 0.27
C VAL A 70 -8.45 27.29 0.87
N SER A 71 -8.26 28.34 0.06
CA SER A 71 -7.58 29.58 0.46
C SER A 71 -8.30 30.42 1.54
N ASN A 72 -9.22 29.84 2.33
CA ASN A 72 -9.95 30.56 3.39
C ASN A 72 -10.23 29.72 4.66
N SER A 73 -9.74 28.48 4.79
CA SER A 73 -9.85 27.73 6.04
C SER A 73 -8.63 28.00 6.90
N ASN A 74 -8.82 28.56 8.10
CA ASN A 74 -7.78 28.67 9.14
C ASN A 74 -7.43 27.30 9.76
N ASP A 75 -7.63 26.22 9.02
CA ASP A 75 -7.31 24.85 9.41
C ASP A 75 -5.96 24.55 8.77
N GLY A 76 -4.97 24.17 9.58
CA GLY A 76 -3.58 24.08 9.16
C GLY A 76 -3.43 23.26 7.88
N ASP A 77 -2.77 23.85 6.87
CA ASP A 77 -2.37 23.14 5.65
C ASP A 77 -1.39 22.03 6.03
N GLU A 78 -1.91 20.82 6.26
CA GLU A 78 -1.11 19.62 6.38
C GLU A 78 -0.90 19.04 4.99
N ASP A 79 0.35 19.08 4.50
CA ASP A 79 0.74 18.39 3.28
C ASP A 79 0.59 16.88 3.49
N VAL A 80 -0.29 16.23 2.71
CA VAL A 80 -0.51 14.79 2.77
C VAL A 80 0.40 14.10 1.76
N GLU A 81 1.13 13.06 2.15
CA GLU A 81 1.96 12.27 1.23
C GLU A 81 1.34 10.90 0.95
N LEU A 82 1.21 10.57 -0.34
CA LEU A 82 0.71 9.27 -0.79
C LEU A 82 1.87 8.38 -1.24
N PHE A 83 2.03 7.23 -0.60
CA PHE A 83 2.95 6.20 -1.05
C PHE A 83 2.37 5.44 -2.26
N TYR A 84 3.20 5.14 -3.27
CA TYR A 84 2.79 4.39 -4.44
C TYR A 84 3.69 3.18 -4.77
N TYR A 85 3.10 2.21 -5.47
CA TYR A 85 3.80 1.13 -6.18
C TYR A 85 3.50 1.30 -7.67
N PHE A 86 4.51 1.48 -8.50
CA PHE A 86 4.39 1.58 -9.95
C PHE A 86 5.09 0.42 -10.63
N VAL A 87 4.33 -0.39 -11.35
CA VAL A 87 4.86 -1.49 -12.16
C VAL A 87 4.67 -1.14 -13.63
N LYS A 88 5.75 -1.14 -14.41
CA LYS A 88 5.64 -0.94 -15.86
C LYS A 88 5.02 -2.16 -16.53
N SER A 89 4.34 -1.94 -17.64
CA SER A 89 3.91 -3.03 -18.51
C SER A 89 5.09 -3.93 -18.88
N GLU A 90 4.88 -5.24 -18.85
CA GLU A 90 5.84 -6.26 -19.28
C GLU A 90 5.88 -6.38 -20.81
N ARG A 91 4.94 -5.75 -21.53
CA ARG A 91 4.82 -5.80 -23.00
C ARG A 91 5.46 -4.60 -23.68
N LYS A 92 4.82 -3.43 -23.65
CA LYS A 92 5.29 -2.19 -24.26
C LYS A 92 4.98 -0.98 -23.37
N PRO A 93 5.81 -0.71 -22.35
CA PRO A 93 5.59 0.38 -21.37
C PRO A 93 5.29 1.76 -21.96
N GLU A 94 5.81 2.07 -23.15
CA GLU A 94 5.66 3.38 -23.79
C GLU A 94 4.36 3.51 -24.60
N GLU A 95 3.73 2.39 -24.98
CA GLU A 95 2.48 2.36 -25.77
C GLU A 95 1.27 1.94 -24.93
N ASP A 96 1.50 1.15 -23.87
CA ASP A 96 0.45 0.57 -23.04
C ASP A 96 -0.17 1.62 -22.10
N PRO A 97 -1.48 1.51 -21.79
CA PRO A 97 -2.16 2.50 -20.97
C PRO A 97 -1.68 2.47 -19.51
N ILE A 98 -1.81 3.61 -18.83
CA ILE A 98 -1.63 3.71 -17.38
C ILE A 98 -2.94 3.33 -16.69
N VAL A 99 -2.86 2.40 -15.74
CA VAL A 99 -3.98 1.97 -14.89
C VAL A 99 -3.71 2.40 -13.46
N PHE A 100 -4.63 3.17 -12.87
CA PHE A 100 -4.62 3.47 -11.44
C PHE A 100 -5.47 2.45 -10.69
N TRP A 101 -4.92 1.89 -9.62
CA TRP A 101 -5.61 0.92 -8.78
C TRP A 101 -5.68 1.39 -7.33
N PHE A 102 -6.90 1.38 -6.79
CA PHE A 102 -7.17 1.69 -5.40
C PHE A 102 -7.95 0.52 -4.81
N THR A 103 -7.41 -0.07 -3.74
CA THR A 103 -8.18 -1.04 -2.97
C THR A 103 -9.30 -0.29 -2.22
N GLY A 104 -10.50 -0.88 -2.19
CA GLY A 104 -11.66 -0.29 -1.51
C GLY A 104 -11.59 -0.37 0.02
N GLY A 105 -12.67 0.10 0.66
CA GLY A 105 -12.81 0.14 2.12
C GLY A 105 -12.03 1.29 2.78
N PRO A 106 -12.48 1.81 3.93
CA PRO A 106 -11.71 2.79 4.67
C PRO A 106 -10.44 2.13 5.24
N VAL A 107 -9.29 2.77 5.06
CA VAL A 107 -7.98 2.41 5.67
C VAL A 107 -7.31 1.13 5.11
N CYS A 108 -7.79 0.55 4.01
CA CYS A 108 -7.08 -0.56 3.35
C CYS A 108 -5.97 -0.06 2.42
N SER A 109 -4.83 -0.74 2.45
CA SER A 109 -3.67 -0.37 1.64
C SER A 109 -3.75 -1.04 0.26
N SER A 110 -3.47 -0.26 -0.80
CA SER A 110 -3.34 -0.77 -2.17
C SER A 110 -2.21 -1.79 -2.36
N LEU A 111 -1.35 -2.02 -1.35
CA LEU A 111 -0.42 -3.16 -1.36
C LEU A 111 -1.17 -4.51 -1.48
N SER A 112 -2.40 -4.59 -0.97
CA SER A 112 -3.22 -5.79 -1.14
C SER A 112 -3.53 -6.06 -2.62
N GLY A 113 -3.83 -5.02 -3.40
CA GLY A 113 -3.97 -5.13 -4.85
C GLY A 113 -2.72 -5.67 -5.55
N LEU A 114 -1.54 -5.28 -5.07
CA LEU A 114 -0.26 -5.71 -5.62
C LEU A 114 0.06 -7.19 -5.33
N LEU A 115 -0.32 -7.70 -4.15
CA LEU A 115 0.11 -9.03 -3.66
C LEU A 115 -0.96 -10.12 -3.67
N PHE A 116 -2.25 -9.75 -3.73
CA PHE A 116 -3.37 -10.69 -3.61
C PHE A 116 -4.39 -10.58 -4.75
N GLU A 117 -4.34 -9.50 -5.54
CA GLU A 117 -5.36 -9.24 -6.57
C GLU A 117 -4.74 -9.26 -7.97
N ILE A 118 -4.24 -8.12 -8.45
CA ILE A 118 -3.94 -7.88 -9.87
C ILE A 118 -2.45 -7.67 -10.16
N GLY A 119 -1.61 -7.58 -9.13
CA GLY A 119 -0.19 -7.28 -9.30
C GLY A 119 0.65 -8.46 -9.83
N PRO A 120 1.94 -8.20 -10.12
CA PRO A 120 2.85 -9.17 -10.73
C PRO A 120 3.34 -10.26 -9.77
N LEU A 121 3.02 -10.16 -8.49
CA LEU A 121 3.45 -11.08 -7.44
C LEU A 121 2.24 -11.60 -6.67
N ASN A 122 2.34 -12.84 -6.21
CA ASN A 122 1.47 -13.44 -5.22
C ASN A 122 2.30 -13.90 -4.03
N ILE A 123 1.66 -13.98 -2.87
CA ILE A 123 2.19 -14.75 -1.75
C ILE A 123 2.01 -16.24 -2.02
N ASP A 124 3.06 -17.02 -1.81
CA ASP A 124 2.98 -18.48 -1.81
C ASP A 124 2.36 -18.96 -0.48
N GLU A 125 1.04 -19.13 -0.49
CA GLU A 125 0.27 -19.59 0.66
C GLU A 125 0.52 -21.06 0.97
N ASP A 126 0.64 -21.91 -0.06
CA ASP A 126 0.85 -23.35 0.09
C ASP A 126 2.22 -23.66 0.72
N GLY A 127 3.22 -22.84 0.42
CA GLY A 127 4.58 -22.93 0.99
C GLY A 127 4.79 -22.21 2.32
N TYR A 128 3.74 -21.65 2.95
CA TYR A 128 3.92 -20.82 4.14
C TYR A 128 4.18 -21.65 5.41
N VAL A 129 5.41 -21.59 5.90
CA VAL A 129 5.85 -22.29 7.12
C VAL A 129 6.00 -21.36 8.33
N GLY A 130 5.50 -20.13 8.24
CA GLY A 130 5.70 -19.07 9.24
C GLY A 130 6.89 -18.16 8.93
N GLY A 131 6.86 -16.94 9.46
CA GLY A 131 7.89 -15.92 9.21
C GLY A 131 7.65 -15.12 7.92
N LEU A 132 8.72 -14.83 7.17
CA LEU A 132 8.66 -14.07 5.93
C LEU A 132 8.02 -14.93 4.82
N PRO A 133 6.88 -14.53 4.23
CA PRO A 133 6.28 -15.27 3.13
C PRO A 133 7.16 -15.27 1.89
N ASN A 134 7.13 -16.37 1.14
CA ASN A 134 7.70 -16.41 -0.20
C ASN A 134 6.79 -15.69 -1.18
N LEU A 135 7.40 -15.05 -2.18
CA LEU A 135 6.75 -14.34 -3.27
C LEU A 135 6.99 -15.10 -4.56
N VAL A 136 5.92 -15.32 -5.31
CA VAL A 136 5.93 -16.00 -6.60
C VAL A 136 5.29 -15.12 -7.66
N LEU A 137 5.64 -15.33 -8.94
CA LEU A 137 5.08 -14.53 -10.03
C LEU A 137 3.59 -14.84 -10.25
N ASN A 138 2.80 -13.80 -10.41
CA ASN A 138 1.40 -13.91 -10.82
C ASN A 138 1.30 -14.05 -12.34
N LYS A 139 0.86 -15.22 -12.82
CA LYS A 139 0.70 -15.48 -14.26
C LYS A 139 -0.39 -14.63 -14.91
N TYR A 140 -1.35 -14.13 -14.12
CA TYR A 140 -2.52 -13.38 -14.57
C TYR A 140 -2.48 -11.91 -14.16
N SER A 141 -1.28 -11.39 -13.86
CA SER A 141 -1.06 -9.98 -13.56
C SER A 141 -1.63 -9.08 -14.66
N TRP A 142 -2.18 -7.94 -14.26
CA TRP A 142 -2.66 -6.92 -15.18
C TRP A 142 -1.52 -6.14 -15.87
N THR A 143 -0.27 -6.38 -15.47
CA THR A 143 0.92 -5.76 -16.06
C THR A 143 1.38 -6.43 -17.35
N LYS A 144 0.66 -7.44 -17.86
CA LYS A 144 1.05 -8.24 -19.03
C LYS A 144 0.53 -7.72 -20.36
#